data_AF-A0A963MBC2-F1
#
_entry.id   AF-A0A963MBC2-F1
#
_cell.length_a   1.000
_cell.length_b   1.000
_cell.length_c   1.000
_cell.angle_alpha   90.00
_cell.angle_beta   90.00
_cell.angle_gamma   90.00
#
_symmetry.space_group_name_H-M   'P 1'
#
loop_
_entity.id
_entity.type
_entity.pdbx_description
1 polymer ?
#
loop_
_entity_poly.entity_id
_entity_poly.type
_entity_poly.pdbx_seq_one_letter_code
_entity_poly.pdbx_strand_id
1 'polypeptide(L)' 'VWHQHPDTDDFFMVLHGNITIRLRDGDVRLGPGEVFVVPRGVEHCPVAEEEAHLLLIEPMGTPNTGDRVTAQPRRVV' A
#
# COMPACT_ATOMS: atom_id res chain seq x y z
N VAL A 1 1.33 -7.79 -5.65
CA VAL A 1 1.77 -7.68 -7.07
C VAL A 1 2.71 -6.49 -7.14
N TRP A 2 3.75 -6.54 -7.98
CA TRP A 2 4.60 -5.36 -8.21
C TRP A 2 3.82 -4.29 -8.96
N HIS A 3 3.77 -3.10 -8.41
CA HIS A 3 3.06 -1.97 -9.01
C HIS A 3 3.63 -0.64 -8.51
N GLN A 4 3.15 0.46 -9.09
CA GLN A 4 3.50 1.81 -8.70
C GLN A 4 2.29 2.73 -8.90
N HIS A 5 2.27 3.83 -8.14
CA HIS A 5 1.29 4.90 -8.30
C HIS A 5 2.00 6.15 -8.84
N PRO A 6 1.75 6.58 -10.08
CA PRO A 6 2.51 7.70 -10.68
C PRO A 6 2.20 9.06 -10.04
N ASP A 7 0.98 9.22 -9.53
CA ASP A 7 0.45 10.53 -9.14
C ASP A 7 0.27 10.71 -7.63
N THR A 8 0.38 9.63 -6.86
CA THR A 8 0.05 9.60 -5.42
C THR A 8 1.08 8.81 -4.63
N ASP A 9 1.37 9.26 -3.41
CA ASP A 9 2.07 8.44 -2.44
C ASP A 9 1.13 7.32 -1.93
N ASP A 10 1.70 6.21 -1.48
CA ASP A 10 0.94 5.07 -0.95
C ASP A 10 1.24 4.88 0.54
N PHE A 11 0.20 4.88 1.36
CA PHE A 11 0.30 4.89 2.82
C PHE A 11 -0.07 3.54 3.41
N PHE A 12 0.82 2.99 4.25
CA PHE A 12 0.62 1.75 4.97
C PHE A 12 0.75 1.98 6.48
N MET A 13 -0.26 1.56 7.24
CA MET A 13 -0.17 1.38 8.69
C MET A 13 -0.62 -0.02 9.07
N VAL A 14 0.18 -0.73 9.86
CA VAL A 14 -0.17 -2.07 10.33
C VAL A 14 -1.02 -1.97 11.59
N LEU A 15 -2.23 -2.51 11.55
CA LEU A 15 -3.13 -2.62 12.71
C LEU A 15 -2.93 -3.96 13.44
N HIS A 16 -2.67 -5.04 12.69
CA HIS A 16 -2.42 -6.37 13.21
C HIS A 16 -1.51 -7.17 12.26
N GLY A 17 -0.71 -8.09 12.79
CA GLY A 17 0.20 -8.94 12.01
C GLY A 17 1.47 -8.21 11.56
N ASN A 18 2.10 -8.71 10.50
CA ASN A 18 3.34 -8.16 9.95
C ASN A 18 3.29 -8.12 8.42
N ILE A 19 3.89 -7.08 7.84
CA ILE A 19 4.05 -6.98 6.39
C ILE A 19 5.49 -6.62 6.02
N THR A 20 5.88 -7.00 4.80
CA THR A 20 7.09 -6.52 4.15
C THR A 20 6.70 -5.76 2.89
N ILE A 21 7.10 -4.49 2.80
CA ILE A 21 7.05 -3.72 1.56
C ILE A 21 8.36 -3.97 0.82
N ARG A 22 8.30 -4.78 -0.25
CA ARG A 22 9.47 -5.01 -1.09
C ARG A 22 9.66 -3.84 -2.04
N LEU A 23 10.85 -3.27 -2.07
CA LEU A 23 11.28 -2.24 -3.03
C LEU A 23 12.42 -2.81 -3.88
N ARG A 24 12.78 -2.09 -4.96
CA ARG A 24 13.93 -2.49 -5.78
C ARG A 24 15.27 -2.36 -5.05
N ASP A 25 15.36 -1.38 -4.15
CA ASP A 25 16.59 -1.05 -3.42
C ASP A 25 16.65 -1.62 -2.00
N GLY A 26 15.65 -2.41 -1.60
CA GLY A 26 15.61 -3.04 -0.28
C GLY A 26 14.20 -3.22 0.27
N ASP A 27 14.07 -4.10 1.26
CA ASP A 27 12.80 -4.40 1.89
C ASP A 27 12.58 -3.58 3.16
N VAL A 28 11.36 -3.12 3.37
CA VAL A 28 10.92 -2.48 4.62
C VAL A 28 9.97 -3.43 5.34
N ARG A 29 10.28 -3.78 6.58
CA ARG A 29 9.43 -4.63 7.42
C ARG A 29 8.67 -3.78 8.43
N LEU A 30 7.38 -4.08 8.58
CA LEU A 30 6.49 -3.37 9.48
C LEU A 30 5.73 -4.35 10.37
N GLY A 31 5.61 -4.01 11.64
CA GLY A 31 4.74 -4.64 12.63
C GLY A 31 3.67 -3.67 13.15
N PRO A 32 2.82 -4.11 14.10
CA PRO A 32 1.67 -3.34 14.55
C PRO A 32 2.05 -1.95 15.07
N GLY A 33 1.33 -0.92 14.61
CA GLY A 33 1.57 0.48 14.93
C GLY A 33 2.64 1.16 14.08
N GLU A 34 3.40 0.41 13.28
CA GLU A 34 4.39 0.98 12.37
C GLU A 34 3.74 1.47 11.08
N VAL A 35 4.34 2.52 10.52
CA VAL A 35 3.87 3.24 9.35
C VAL A 35 4.98 3.32 8.32
N PHE A 36 4.62 3.18 7.05
CA PHE A 36 5.50 3.48 5.93
C PHE A 36 4.73 4.14 4.81
N VAL A 37 5.38 5.09 4.15
CA VAL A 37 4.84 5.76 2.96
C VAL A 37 5.76 5.46 1.80
N VAL A 38 5.22 4.79 0.79
CA VAL A 38 5.92 4.58 -0.48
C VAL A 38 5.76 5.87 -1.30
N PRO A 39 6.85 6.55 -1.68
CA PRO A 39 6.75 7.75 -2.50
C PRO A 39 6.15 7.45 -3.88
N ARG A 40 5.41 8.41 -4.43
CA ARG A 40 4.86 8.33 -5.79
C ARG A 40 5.93 7.95 -6.82
N GLY A 41 5.55 7.09 -7.76
CA GLY A 41 6.40 6.57 -8.81
C GLY A 41 7.41 5.51 -8.35
N VAL A 42 7.43 5.13 -7.07
CA VAL A 42 8.26 4.03 -6.59
C VAL A 42 7.53 2.70 -6.77
N GLU A 43 8.17 1.79 -7.48
CA GLU A 43 7.68 0.43 -7.67
C GLU A 43 7.87 -0.39 -6.38
N HIS A 44 6.80 -1.05 -5.94
CA HIS A 44 6.79 -1.80 -4.70
C HIS A 44 5.87 -3.01 -4.76
N CYS A 45 6.02 -3.92 -3.79
CA CYS A 45 5.17 -5.09 -3.64
C CYS A 45 4.96 -5.41 -2.15
N PRO A 46 3.79 -5.07 -1.59
CA PRO A 46 3.41 -5.47 -0.23
C PRO A 46 3.21 -6.99 -0.17
N VAL A 47 3.81 -7.64 0.82
CA VAL A 47 3.70 -9.07 1.07
C VAL A 47 3.51 -9.32 2.56
N ALA A 48 2.56 -10.20 2.89
CA ALA A 48 2.37 -10.73 4.24
C ALA A 48 2.50 -12.27 4.18
N GLU A 49 3.28 -12.86 5.08
CA GLU A 49 3.41 -14.32 5.17
C GLU A 49 2.21 -14.95 5.89
N GLU A 50 1.62 -14.20 6.82
CA GLU A 50 0.40 -14.53 7.56
C GLU A 50 -0.64 -13.42 7.39
N GLU A 51 -1.83 -13.60 7.97
CA GLU A 51 -2.88 -12.58 7.93
C GLU A 51 -2.45 -11.28 8.62
N ALA A 52 -2.54 -10.17 7.91
CA ALA A 52 -2.25 -8.83 8.42
C ALA A 52 -3.42 -7.88 8.14
N HIS A 53 -3.71 -7.00 9.08
CA HIS A 53 -4.74 -5.97 8.93
C HIS A 53 -4.06 -4.62 8.76
N LEU A 54 -4.43 -3.91 7.71
CA LEU A 54 -3.80 -2.64 7.33
C LEU A 54 -4.83 -1.52 7.31
N LEU A 55 -4.40 -0.34 7.73
CA LEU A 55 -5.04 0.91 7.37
C LEU A 55 -4.30 1.51 6.18
N LEU A 56 -5.04 1.77 5.11
CA LEU A 56 -4.55 2.42 3.91
C LEU A 56 -5.26 3.76 3.76
N ILE A 57 -4.51 4.78 3.34
CA ILE A 57 -5.06 6.10 3.06
C ILE A 57 -4.65 6.46 1.64
N GLU A 58 -5.62 6.42 0.72
CA GLU A 58 -5.40 6.72 -0.69
C GLU A 58 -6.38 7.80 -1.18
N PRO A 59 -5.99 8.64 -2.16
CA PRO A 59 -6.92 9.57 -2.78
C PRO A 59 -8.08 8.83 -3.46
N MET A 60 -9.29 9.35 -3.34
CA MET A 60 -10.49 8.73 -3.91
C MET A 60 -10.33 8.38 -5.39
N GLY A 61 -10.58 7.11 -5.74
CA GLY A 61 -10.48 6.58 -7.11
C GLY A 61 -9.09 6.04 -7.47
N THR A 62 -8.13 6.06 -6.54
CA THR A 62 -6.87 5.33 -6.65
C THR A 62 -7.09 3.91 -6.14
N PRO A 63 -6.76 2.86 -6.92
CA PRO A 63 -6.78 1.49 -6.44
C PRO A 63 -5.48 1.15 -5.73
N ASN A 64 -5.52 0.72 -4.46
CA ASN A 64 -4.34 0.24 -3.74
C ASN A 64 -3.50 -0.81 -4.50
N THR A 65 -4.12 -1.69 -5.28
CA THR A 65 -3.36 -2.71 -6.05
C THR A 65 -2.68 -2.17 -7.33
N GLY A 66 -2.92 -0.90 -7.67
CA GLY A 66 -2.62 -0.33 -8.98
C GLY A 66 -3.62 -0.74 -10.09
N ASP A 67 -4.53 -1.69 -9.82
CA ASP A 67 -5.56 -2.11 -10.77
C ASP A 67 -6.86 -1.33 -10.59
N ARG A 68 -7.21 -0.53 -11.60
CA ARG A 68 -8.43 0.30 -11.66
C ARG A 68 -9.72 -0.48 -11.44
N VAL A 69 -9.77 -1.79 -11.73
CA VAL A 69 -10.98 -2.61 -11.53
C VAL A 69 -11.24 -2.87 -10.04
N THR A 70 -10.20 -2.80 -9.20
CA THR A 70 -10.31 -3.00 -7.76
C THR A 70 -10.46 -1.71 -6.97
N ALA A 71 -10.44 -0.54 -7.63
CA ALA A 71 -10.60 0.75 -6.98
C ALA A 71 -11.99 0.87 -6.35
N GLN A 72 -12.06 1.38 -5.12
CA GLN A 72 -13.32 1.84 -4.54
C GLN A 72 -13.88 2.96 -5.44
N PRO A 73 -15.12 2.84 -5.93
CA PRO A 73 -15.69 3.82 -6.84
C PRO A 73 -15.85 5.18 -6.15
N ARG A 74 -15.35 6.24 -6.79
CA ARG A 74 -15.47 7.61 -6.30
C ARG A 74 -16.95 8.01 -6.25
N ARG A 75 -17.49 8.20 -5.03
CA ARG A 75 -18.81 8.79 -4.82
C ARG A 75 -18.62 10.21 -4.31
N VAL A 76 -19.00 11.19 -5.13
CA VAL A 76 -19.09 12.59 -4.69
C VAL A 76 -20.40 12.70 -3.90
N VAL A 77 -20.27 13.03 -2.62
CA VAL A 77 -21.41 13.40 -1.74
C VAL A 77 -21.80 14.84 -1.99
#